data_AF-A0A166QE77-F1
#
_entry.id   AF-A0A166QE77-F1
#
_cell.length_a   1.000
_cell.length_b   1.000
_cell.length_c   1.000
_cell.angle_alpha   90.00
_cell.angle_beta   90.00
_cell.angle_gamma   90.00
#
_symmetry.space_group_name_H-M   'P 1'
#
loop_
_entity.id
_entity.type
_entity.pdbx_description
1 polymer ?
#
loop_
_entity_poly.entity_id
_entity_poly.type
_entity_poly.pdbx_seq_one_letter_code
_entity_poly.pdbx_strand_id
1 'polypeptide(L)'
;MVSRSLSVWRGQYARYMTANPNAAPLDAPMDMHSPTELEEVVLQRSAVDQGWLARAERPVSTTVIPHVEANRATLHIVAGGRWLLSSIQGSITAYDLDSPSAPGKLVIPKPIVGQATTNLSIDVLTDTSALTFNIAIEQGSPMNYDEPPWWTNFWQVKMHGCGSDAELRAIHLTSFTTPSLFRGMVACLSGQHYARSFRSTGSGRFHEIYMWGETNLHEHRKAVMRSTSGNAIRILPNGKLLVFDHTEMQIYDIPPFETVPVWEQNRGPLATPLYSVLLPGTRIVGGNSSSIVIQPSNAYSLIVCTDAGILAVTLSPTASHVRILFPLTDEPSYAHETHLTDVRMGWRRAYIQYYEDALAVSYDTQQHLVQPTTVVAESCAFRRIMIPNNPGYKSLTDESSGRVVMVKSKSSIIIYYYSLYDVYK
;
A
#
# COMPACT_ATOMS: atom_id res chain seq x y z
N MET A 1 17.82 -2.99 -37.98
CA MET A 1 16.36 -3.19 -38.03
C MET A 1 15.72 -3.09 -36.63
N VAL A 2 16.27 -2.27 -35.71
CA VAL A 2 15.95 -2.26 -34.26
C VAL A 2 14.96 -1.15 -33.86
N SER A 3 14.67 -0.16 -34.72
CA SER A 3 13.93 1.06 -34.30
C SER A 3 12.39 1.02 -34.44
N ARG A 4 11.82 0.09 -35.23
CA ARG A 4 10.35 0.03 -35.45
C ARG A 4 9.59 -0.67 -34.32
N SER A 5 10.15 -1.73 -33.72
CA SER A 5 9.50 -2.44 -32.61
C SER A 5 9.45 -1.58 -31.34
N LEU A 6 10.58 -0.94 -30.99
CA LEU A 6 10.66 -0.10 -29.79
C LEU A 6 9.68 1.09 -29.83
N SER A 7 9.60 1.81 -30.95
CA SER A 7 8.66 2.94 -31.10
C SER A 7 7.19 2.52 -30.99
N VAL A 8 6.83 1.33 -31.49
CA VAL A 8 5.49 0.77 -31.33
C VAL A 8 5.18 0.50 -29.87
N TRP A 9 6.06 -0.19 -29.15
CA TRP A 9 5.83 -0.54 -27.74
C TRP A 9 5.77 0.70 -26.83
N ARG A 10 6.58 1.72 -27.10
CA ARG A 10 6.47 3.04 -26.43
C ARG A 10 5.11 3.69 -26.65
N GLY A 11 4.62 3.65 -27.90
CA GLY A 11 3.30 4.16 -28.23
C GLY A 11 2.17 3.41 -27.53
N GLN A 12 2.27 2.08 -27.42
CA GLN A 12 1.29 1.27 -26.68
C GLN A 12 1.34 1.54 -25.18
N TYR A 13 2.54 1.65 -24.59
CA TYR A 13 2.69 2.01 -23.20
C TYR A 13 2.08 3.38 -22.88
N ALA A 14 2.33 4.39 -23.71
CA ALA A 14 1.74 5.73 -23.54
C ALA A 14 0.20 5.69 -23.58
N ARG A 15 -0.38 4.90 -24.49
CA ARG A 15 -1.84 4.67 -24.55
C ARG A 15 -2.36 3.98 -23.29
N TYR A 16 -1.66 2.94 -22.82
CA TYR A 16 -1.99 2.25 -21.58
C TYR A 16 -2.01 3.21 -20.38
N MET A 17 -0.98 4.05 -20.22
CA MET A 17 -0.89 5.03 -19.13
C MET A 17 -1.97 6.12 -19.24
N THR A 18 -2.33 6.52 -20.47
CA THR A 18 -3.43 7.46 -20.69
C THR A 18 -4.77 6.88 -20.24
N ALA A 19 -5.02 5.60 -20.53
CA ALA A 19 -6.22 4.89 -20.09
C ALA A 19 -6.20 4.55 -18.58
N ASN A 20 -5.01 4.46 -17.99
CA ASN A 20 -4.78 4.08 -16.59
C ASN A 20 -3.90 5.12 -15.88
N PRO A 21 -4.41 6.34 -15.63
CA PRO A 21 -3.61 7.44 -15.10
C PRO A 21 -3.04 7.17 -13.69
N ASN A 22 -3.62 6.21 -12.96
CA ASN A 22 -3.17 5.81 -11.62
C ASN A 22 -2.27 4.57 -11.63
N ALA A 23 -1.95 4.01 -12.81
CA ALA A 23 -1.03 2.87 -12.89
C ALA A 23 0.38 3.29 -12.47
N ALA A 24 1.10 2.37 -11.85
CA ALA A 24 2.49 2.61 -11.49
C ALA A 24 3.35 2.84 -12.75
N PRO A 25 4.36 3.73 -12.71
CA PRO A 25 5.28 3.91 -13.83
C PRO A 25 6.16 2.67 -14.07
N LEU A 26 7.02 2.72 -15.09
CA LEU A 26 8.10 1.73 -15.25
C LEU A 26 9.13 1.89 -14.13
N ASP A 27 9.84 0.81 -13.83
CA ASP A 27 10.92 0.76 -12.85
C ASP A 27 12.21 1.46 -13.34
N ALA A 28 12.38 1.63 -14.65
CA ALA A 28 13.47 2.37 -15.28
C ALA A 28 12.96 3.28 -16.40
N PRO A 29 13.76 4.28 -16.84
CA PRO A 29 13.41 5.12 -17.98
C PRO A 29 13.12 4.26 -19.22
N MET A 30 12.14 4.66 -20.01
CA MET A 30 11.71 3.94 -21.21
C MET A 30 12.82 3.70 -22.24
N ASP A 31 13.89 4.50 -22.20
CA ASP A 31 15.09 4.34 -23.05
C ASP A 31 16.06 3.26 -22.58
N MET A 32 15.95 2.80 -21.33
CA MET A 32 16.79 1.73 -20.78
C MET A 32 16.21 0.33 -21.04
N HIS A 33 14.93 0.23 -21.42
CA HIS A 33 14.28 -1.03 -21.75
C HIS A 33 14.61 -1.45 -23.18
N SER A 34 14.99 -2.72 -23.34
CA SER A 34 15.01 -3.38 -24.63
C SER A 34 13.59 -3.48 -25.21
N PRO A 35 13.44 -3.66 -26.54
CA PRO A 35 12.13 -3.84 -27.14
C PRO A 35 11.34 -5.01 -26.55
N THR A 36 12.02 -6.10 -26.18
CA THR A 36 11.41 -7.31 -25.61
C THR A 36 10.90 -7.07 -24.18
N GLU A 37 11.68 -6.40 -23.33
CA GLU A 37 11.23 -6.07 -21.98
C GLU A 37 10.02 -5.14 -22.00
N LEU A 38 10.03 -4.15 -22.90
CA LEU A 38 8.91 -3.23 -23.02
C LEU A 38 7.66 -3.91 -23.57
N GLU A 39 7.82 -4.84 -24.52
CA GLU A 39 6.76 -5.71 -25.01
C GLU A 39 6.12 -6.52 -23.87
N GLU A 40 6.94 -7.24 -23.11
CA GLU A 40 6.49 -8.07 -22.00
C GLU A 40 5.73 -7.25 -20.94
N VAL A 41 6.27 -6.10 -20.52
CA VAL A 41 5.62 -5.24 -19.53
C VAL A 41 4.29 -4.69 -20.05
N VAL A 42 4.24 -4.23 -21.30
CA VAL A 42 3.01 -3.69 -21.90
C VAL A 42 1.96 -4.78 -22.03
N LEU A 43 2.33 -5.95 -22.52
CA LEU A 43 1.41 -7.09 -22.66
C LEU A 43 0.92 -7.56 -21.30
N GLN A 44 1.82 -7.71 -20.32
CA GLN A 44 1.48 -8.10 -18.96
C GLN A 44 0.46 -7.15 -18.35
N ARG A 45 0.70 -5.84 -18.40
CA ARG A 45 -0.18 -4.81 -17.84
C ARG A 45 -1.52 -4.72 -18.57
N SER A 46 -1.51 -4.84 -19.90
CA SER A 46 -2.73 -4.80 -20.71
C SER A 46 -3.62 -6.02 -20.50
N ALA A 47 -3.02 -7.17 -20.19
CA ALA A 47 -3.74 -8.42 -19.94
C ALA A 47 -4.30 -8.54 -18.51
N VAL A 48 -3.96 -7.62 -17.58
CA VAL A 48 -4.51 -7.61 -16.22
C VAL A 48 -6.01 -7.36 -16.24
N ASP A 49 -6.50 -6.41 -17.05
CA ASP A 49 -7.94 -6.12 -17.18
C ASP A 49 -8.69 -7.39 -17.59
N GLN A 50 -8.21 -8.10 -18.60
CA GLN A 50 -8.86 -9.33 -19.07
C GLN A 50 -8.79 -10.47 -18.04
N GLY A 51 -7.66 -10.66 -17.36
CA GLY A 51 -7.52 -11.77 -16.42
C GLY A 51 -8.25 -11.58 -15.09
N TRP A 52 -8.49 -10.32 -14.68
CA TRP A 52 -9.38 -10.01 -13.56
C TRP A 52 -10.87 -10.14 -13.93
N LEU A 53 -11.24 -9.88 -15.19
CA LEU A 53 -12.60 -10.05 -15.69
C LEU A 53 -12.93 -11.49 -16.10
N ALA A 54 -11.92 -12.34 -16.33
CA ALA A 54 -12.11 -13.71 -16.77
C ALA A 54 -12.87 -14.53 -15.70
N ARG A 55 -13.95 -15.22 -16.11
CA ARG A 55 -14.76 -16.10 -15.26
C ARG A 55 -14.06 -17.43 -14.89
N ALA A 56 -12.74 -17.47 -14.90
CA ALA A 56 -11.99 -18.67 -14.56
C ALA A 56 -12.10 -18.97 -13.05
N GLU A 57 -12.13 -20.24 -12.65
CA GLU A 57 -12.17 -20.63 -11.23
C GLU A 57 -10.78 -20.55 -10.54
N ARG A 58 -9.72 -20.28 -11.31
CA ARG A 58 -8.33 -20.36 -10.82
C ARG A 58 -7.45 -19.24 -11.36
N PRO A 59 -6.44 -18.80 -10.57
CA PRO A 59 -5.51 -17.77 -10.99
C PRO A 59 -4.76 -18.23 -12.23
N VAL A 60 -4.34 -17.29 -13.07
CA VAL A 60 -3.72 -17.62 -14.37
C VAL A 60 -2.46 -18.44 -14.14
N SER A 61 -1.69 -18.06 -13.13
CA SER A 61 -0.51 -18.76 -12.66
C SER A 61 -0.32 -18.57 -11.15
N THR A 62 0.50 -19.42 -10.54
CA THR A 62 0.85 -19.36 -9.12
C THR A 62 2.32 -19.71 -8.89
N THR A 63 2.98 -18.96 -8.01
CA THR A 63 4.35 -19.22 -7.58
C THR A 63 4.40 -19.35 -6.06
N VAL A 64 5.26 -20.23 -5.54
CA VAL A 64 5.59 -20.29 -4.12
C VAL A 64 7.06 -19.93 -3.91
N ILE A 65 7.30 -18.93 -3.06
CA ILE A 65 8.64 -18.50 -2.65
C ILE A 65 8.95 -19.09 -1.27
N PRO A 66 10.03 -19.87 -1.12
CA PRO A 66 10.53 -20.26 0.20
C PRO A 66 10.99 -19.04 0.99
N HIS A 67 10.44 -18.86 2.19
CA HIS A 67 10.78 -17.74 3.05
C HIS A 67 10.66 -18.12 4.52
N VAL A 68 11.80 -18.29 5.18
CA VAL A 68 11.89 -18.65 6.60
C VAL A 68 11.25 -17.55 7.45
N GLU A 69 10.41 -17.95 8.42
CA GLU A 69 9.64 -17.03 9.27
C GLU A 69 8.69 -16.08 8.51
N ALA A 70 8.14 -16.53 7.38
CA ALA A 70 7.18 -15.74 6.61
C ALA A 70 5.97 -15.24 7.41
N ASN A 71 5.57 -15.97 8.45
CA ASN A 71 4.49 -15.59 9.35
C ASN A 71 4.84 -14.43 10.30
N ARG A 72 6.13 -14.11 10.46
CA ARG A 72 6.65 -13.00 11.27
C ARG A 72 7.13 -11.83 10.41
N ALA A 73 7.23 -12.03 9.10
CA ALA A 73 7.68 -11.01 8.17
C ALA A 73 6.62 -9.92 8.01
N THR A 74 7.07 -8.66 8.01
CA THR A 74 6.28 -7.56 7.47
C THR A 74 6.58 -7.46 5.98
N LEU A 75 5.58 -7.74 5.14
CA LEU A 75 5.72 -7.76 3.69
C LEU A 75 5.25 -6.44 3.06
N HIS A 76 5.83 -6.06 1.92
CA HIS A 76 5.35 -4.96 1.09
C HIS A 76 5.66 -5.21 -0.38
N ILE A 77 4.70 -4.93 -1.28
CA ILE A 77 4.93 -4.95 -2.73
C ILE A 77 5.19 -3.52 -3.20
N VAL A 78 6.37 -3.28 -3.77
CA VAL A 78 6.72 -1.95 -4.29
C VAL A 78 5.83 -1.64 -5.48
N ALA A 79 5.37 -0.38 -5.57
CA ALA A 79 4.54 0.09 -6.67
C ALA A 79 5.16 -0.30 -8.03
N GLY A 80 4.35 -0.88 -8.92
CA GLY A 80 4.82 -1.48 -10.17
C GLY A 80 4.89 -3.01 -10.11
N GLY A 81 4.82 -3.59 -8.92
CA GLY A 81 4.52 -5.00 -8.70
C GLY A 81 5.68 -5.96 -8.90
N ARG A 82 6.87 -5.47 -9.29
CA ARG A 82 8.06 -6.31 -9.52
C ARG A 82 8.74 -6.73 -8.23
N TRP A 83 8.91 -5.83 -7.27
CA TRP A 83 9.70 -6.10 -6.07
C TRP A 83 8.81 -6.40 -4.87
N LEU A 84 9.00 -7.58 -4.27
CA LEU A 84 8.43 -7.92 -2.97
C LEU A 84 9.50 -7.76 -1.89
N LEU A 85 9.25 -6.88 -0.93
CA LEU A 85 10.08 -6.67 0.24
C LEU A 85 9.56 -7.49 1.41
N SER A 86 10.47 -8.13 2.13
CA SER A 86 10.20 -8.79 3.39
C SER A 86 11.10 -8.23 4.49
N SER A 87 10.49 -7.76 5.57
CA SER A 87 11.21 -7.33 6.76
C SER A 87 11.08 -8.30 7.91
N ILE A 88 12.23 -8.76 8.42
CA ILE A 88 12.32 -9.57 9.63
C ILE A 88 13.37 -8.93 10.54
N GLN A 89 12.97 -8.54 11.74
CA GLN A 89 13.86 -7.99 12.77
C GLN A 89 14.73 -6.81 12.27
N GLY A 90 14.15 -5.93 11.45
CA GLY A 90 14.82 -4.76 10.88
C GLY A 90 15.64 -5.00 9.62
N SER A 91 15.92 -6.25 9.23
CA SER A 91 16.51 -6.51 7.91
C SER A 91 15.46 -6.37 6.81
N ILE A 92 15.90 -6.18 5.57
CA ILE A 92 15.04 -6.23 4.37
C ILE A 92 15.65 -7.18 3.35
N THR A 93 14.88 -8.17 2.95
CA THR A 93 15.15 -9.05 1.81
C THR A 93 14.21 -8.68 0.67
N ALA A 94 14.73 -8.50 -0.54
CA ALA A 94 13.96 -8.25 -1.74
C ALA A 94 13.88 -9.50 -2.63
N TYR A 95 12.69 -9.77 -3.15
CA TYR A 95 12.41 -10.83 -4.11
C TYR A 95 11.98 -10.19 -5.43
N ASP A 96 12.63 -10.60 -6.52
CA ASP A 96 12.24 -10.19 -7.88
C ASP A 96 11.11 -11.09 -8.37
N LEU A 97 9.90 -10.55 -8.47
CA LEU A 97 8.71 -11.28 -8.93
C LEU A 97 8.66 -11.44 -10.45
N ASP A 98 9.57 -10.79 -11.18
CA ASP A 98 9.82 -11.06 -12.60
C ASP A 98 10.86 -12.19 -12.77
N SER A 99 11.50 -12.66 -11.70
CA SER A 99 12.38 -13.83 -11.66
C SER A 99 12.10 -14.70 -10.43
N PRO A 100 10.91 -15.33 -10.34
CA PRO A 100 10.43 -15.99 -9.12
C PRO A 100 11.28 -17.17 -8.63
N SER A 101 12.11 -17.75 -9.50
CA SER A 101 13.07 -18.80 -9.15
C SER A 101 14.33 -18.27 -8.49
N ALA A 102 14.62 -16.97 -8.61
CA ALA A 102 15.79 -16.35 -8.00
C ALA A 102 15.60 -16.28 -6.48
N PRO A 103 16.66 -16.56 -5.69
CA PRO A 103 16.60 -16.39 -4.25
C PRO A 103 16.45 -14.91 -3.88
N GLY A 104 15.80 -14.65 -2.75
CA GLY A 104 15.71 -13.30 -2.20
C GLY A 104 17.11 -12.74 -1.89
N LYS A 105 17.34 -11.47 -2.24
CA LYS A 105 18.60 -10.77 -1.99
C LYS A 105 18.46 -9.90 -0.74
N LEU A 106 19.43 -9.97 0.16
CA LEU A 106 19.48 -9.08 1.33
C LEU A 106 19.84 -7.66 0.87
N VAL A 107 18.97 -6.70 1.13
CA VAL A 107 19.11 -5.29 0.72
C VAL A 107 19.49 -4.41 1.89
N ILE A 108 18.86 -4.63 3.06
CA ILE A 108 19.19 -3.93 4.31
C ILE A 108 19.61 -4.99 5.35
N PRO A 109 20.82 -4.89 5.92
CA PRO A 109 21.30 -5.86 6.89
C PRO A 109 20.53 -5.75 8.21
N LYS A 110 20.53 -6.85 8.98
CA LYS A 110 19.97 -6.86 10.33
C LYS A 110 20.79 -5.93 11.23
N PRO A 111 20.15 -5.04 12.01
CA PRO A 111 20.86 -4.20 12.98
C PRO A 111 21.44 -5.05 14.12
N ILE A 112 22.47 -4.51 14.80
CA ILE A 112 23.20 -5.18 15.89
C ILE A 112 22.23 -5.62 17.00
N VAL A 113 21.25 -4.77 17.34
CA VAL A 113 20.17 -5.10 18.27
C VAL A 113 18.93 -5.42 17.44
N GLY A 114 18.76 -6.69 17.11
CA GLY A 114 17.66 -7.18 16.26
C GLY A 114 16.32 -7.21 17.00
N GLN A 115 15.62 -6.07 17.05
CA GLN A 115 14.23 -6.00 17.51
C GLN A 115 13.26 -6.28 16.35
N ALA A 116 12.06 -6.76 16.68
CA ALA A 116 11.03 -7.06 15.69
C ALA A 116 10.64 -5.81 14.90
N THR A 117 10.43 -5.97 13.59
CA THR A 117 9.84 -4.92 12.75
C THR A 117 8.37 -4.78 13.13
N THR A 118 7.97 -3.61 13.60
CA THR A 118 6.59 -3.31 14.01
C THR A 118 5.83 -2.57 12.91
N ASN A 119 6.50 -1.69 12.18
CA ASN A 119 5.96 -1.02 10.98
C ASN A 119 7.00 -0.95 9.87
N LEU A 120 6.53 -1.08 8.64
CA LEU A 120 7.29 -0.89 7.41
C LEU A 120 6.52 0.10 6.53
N SER A 121 7.05 1.31 6.38
CA SER A 121 6.45 2.35 5.53
C SER A 121 7.37 2.64 4.35
N ILE A 122 6.81 2.74 3.15
CA ILE A 122 7.55 2.98 1.91
C ILE A 122 6.94 4.16 1.17
N ASP A 123 7.80 5.02 0.64
CA ASP A 123 7.45 6.17 -0.18
C ASP A 123 8.24 6.13 -1.48
N VAL A 124 7.55 5.92 -2.61
CA VAL A 124 8.17 5.80 -3.93
C VAL A 124 8.33 7.18 -4.55
N LEU A 125 9.56 7.54 -4.91
CA LEU A 125 9.89 8.83 -5.50
C LEU A 125 9.50 8.84 -6.97
N THR A 126 8.62 9.77 -7.35
CA THR A 126 8.06 9.84 -8.71
C THR A 126 8.88 10.70 -9.67
N ASP A 127 9.81 11.50 -9.15
CA ASP A 127 10.64 12.46 -9.88
C ASP A 127 12.04 11.91 -10.23
N THR A 128 12.30 10.65 -9.92
CA THR A 128 13.57 9.98 -10.21
C THR A 128 13.52 9.18 -11.50
N SER A 129 14.62 9.16 -12.25
CA SER A 129 14.71 8.41 -13.51
C SER A 129 14.64 6.89 -13.32
N ALA A 130 15.24 6.36 -12.25
CA ALA A 130 15.17 4.96 -11.87
C ALA A 130 14.32 4.80 -10.61
N LEU A 131 13.70 3.64 -10.43
CA LEU A 131 12.93 3.29 -9.24
C LEU A 131 13.74 3.58 -7.98
N THR A 132 13.30 4.60 -7.25
CA THR A 132 13.90 5.03 -6.00
C THR A 132 12.79 5.19 -4.98
N PHE A 133 13.01 4.72 -3.77
CA PHE A 133 12.02 4.83 -2.71
C PHE A 133 12.68 4.92 -1.35
N ASN A 134 12.06 5.66 -0.45
CA ASN A 134 12.48 5.73 0.94
C ASN A 134 11.72 4.67 1.74
N ILE A 135 12.38 4.09 2.74
CA ILE A 135 11.83 3.12 3.68
C ILE A 135 12.01 3.67 5.09
N ALA A 136 10.94 3.65 5.87
CA ALA A 136 11.00 3.77 7.32
C ALA A 136 10.71 2.40 7.96
N ILE A 137 11.66 1.93 8.77
CA ILE A 137 11.57 0.66 9.49
C ILE A 137 11.46 0.98 10.97
N GLU A 138 10.29 0.81 11.54
CA GLU A 138 10.08 0.91 12.99
C GLU A 138 10.35 -0.44 13.64
N GLN A 139 11.15 -0.41 14.69
CA GLN A 139 11.54 -1.58 15.46
C GLN A 139 11.24 -1.36 16.94
N GLY A 140 10.75 -2.40 17.59
CA GLY A 140 10.45 -2.38 19.01
C GLY A 140 10.10 -3.77 19.55
N SER A 141 9.87 -3.85 20.86
CA SER A 141 9.35 -5.05 21.51
C SER A 141 7.82 -4.99 21.51
N PRO A 142 7.11 -5.87 20.77
CA PRO A 142 5.65 -5.88 20.79
C PRO A 142 5.08 -6.42 22.11
N MET A 143 5.91 -7.02 22.97
CA MET A 143 5.49 -7.71 24.20
C MET A 143 5.94 -7.01 25.48
N ASN A 144 6.92 -6.09 25.42
CA ASN A 144 7.43 -5.38 26.59
C ASN A 144 7.46 -3.87 26.34
N TYR A 145 6.45 -3.17 26.85
CA TYR A 145 6.30 -1.71 26.69
C TYR A 145 7.32 -0.91 27.52
N ASP A 146 7.91 -1.55 28.54
CA ASP A 146 8.90 -0.96 29.44
C ASP A 146 10.34 -1.14 28.93
N GLU A 147 10.55 -1.74 27.74
CA GLU A 147 11.87 -1.86 27.11
C GLU A 147 12.16 -0.69 26.16
N PRO A 148 13.01 0.29 26.56
CA PRO A 148 13.47 1.36 25.69
C PRO A 148 14.61 0.91 24.73
N PRO A 149 14.86 1.67 23.66
CA PRO A 149 13.94 2.53 22.90
C PRO A 149 13.34 1.81 21.68
N TRP A 150 12.19 2.28 21.21
CA TRP A 150 11.76 2.01 19.84
C TRP A 150 12.65 2.81 18.90
N TRP A 151 13.05 2.20 17.79
CA TRP A 151 13.91 2.82 16.79
C TRP A 151 13.16 2.94 15.48
N THR A 152 13.37 4.06 14.80
CA THR A 152 12.96 4.18 13.41
C THR A 152 14.19 4.45 12.55
N ASN A 153 14.45 3.55 11.62
CA ASN A 153 15.56 3.64 10.67
C ASN A 153 15.04 4.04 9.30
N PHE A 154 15.69 5.02 8.69
CA PHE A 154 15.36 5.55 7.38
C PHE A 154 16.42 5.14 6.38
N TRP A 155 15.98 4.56 5.27
CA TRP A 155 16.83 4.09 4.19
C TRP A 155 16.31 4.63 2.87
N GLN A 156 17.20 4.92 1.94
CA GLN A 156 16.84 5.10 0.55
C GLN A 156 17.28 3.87 -0.22
N VAL A 157 16.37 3.32 -1.00
CA VAL A 157 16.63 2.19 -1.88
C VAL A 157 16.52 2.67 -3.32
N LYS A 158 17.53 2.34 -4.11
CA LYS A 158 17.58 2.67 -5.53
C LYS A 158 17.80 1.40 -6.34
N MET A 159 17.06 1.30 -7.45
CA MET A 159 17.30 0.27 -8.43
C MET A 159 18.52 0.61 -9.30
N HIS A 160 19.39 -0.38 -9.47
CA HIS A 160 20.53 -0.35 -10.38
C HIS A 160 20.33 -1.44 -11.45
N GLY A 161 20.80 -1.18 -12.67
CA GLY A 161 20.55 -2.07 -13.80
C GLY A 161 19.14 -1.94 -14.37
N CYS A 162 18.80 -2.83 -15.30
CA CYS A 162 17.50 -2.94 -15.95
C CYS A 162 17.25 -4.41 -16.27
N GLY A 163 15.98 -4.80 -16.48
CA GLY A 163 15.67 -6.17 -16.89
C GLY A 163 16.13 -7.21 -15.87
N SER A 164 16.63 -8.35 -16.36
CA SER A 164 17.16 -9.44 -15.54
C SER A 164 18.34 -9.05 -14.64
N ASP A 165 19.06 -7.98 -14.98
CA ASP A 165 20.23 -7.51 -14.23
C ASP A 165 19.85 -6.47 -13.16
N ALA A 166 18.57 -6.14 -13.03
CA ALA A 166 18.12 -5.17 -12.04
C ALA A 166 18.35 -5.66 -10.61
N GLU A 167 18.79 -4.75 -9.76
CA GLU A 167 19.00 -5.01 -8.34
C GLU A 167 18.69 -3.78 -7.49
N LEU A 168 18.27 -4.03 -6.25
CA LEU A 168 18.02 -2.98 -5.28
C LEU A 168 19.23 -2.80 -4.37
N ARG A 169 19.69 -1.56 -4.23
CA ARG A 169 20.75 -1.18 -3.29
C ARG A 169 20.21 -0.15 -2.31
N ALA A 170 20.51 -0.33 -1.03
CA ALA A 170 20.08 0.59 0.02
C ALA A 170 21.25 1.42 0.56
N ILE A 171 20.95 2.67 0.87
CA ILE A 171 21.81 3.56 1.67
C ILE A 171 21.05 3.97 2.92
N HIS A 172 21.75 3.97 4.06
CA HIS A 172 21.19 4.48 5.31
C HIS A 172 21.14 6.01 5.23
N LEU A 173 20.02 6.59 5.65
CA LEU A 173 19.83 8.04 5.68
C LEU A 173 20.01 8.59 7.09
N THR A 174 19.21 8.09 8.03
CA THR A 174 19.21 8.53 9.43
C THR A 174 18.49 7.50 10.29
N SER A 175 18.68 7.61 11.60
CA SER A 175 17.93 6.86 12.60
C SER A 175 17.71 7.72 13.82
N PHE A 176 16.55 7.57 14.46
CA PHE A 176 16.29 8.19 15.75
C PHE A 176 15.39 7.30 16.60
N THR A 177 15.44 7.55 17.90
CA THR A 177 14.56 6.88 18.85
C THR A 177 13.17 7.49 18.76
N THR A 178 12.15 6.66 18.80
CA THR A 178 10.75 7.11 18.74
C THR A 178 10.06 6.66 20.02
N PRO A 179 10.44 7.23 21.18
CA PRO A 179 9.94 6.77 22.47
C PRO A 179 8.41 6.84 22.48
N SER A 180 7.78 5.74 22.85
CA SER A 180 6.34 5.66 23.03
C SER A 180 6.06 4.75 24.22
N LEU A 181 5.30 5.26 25.19
CA LEU A 181 4.76 4.44 26.29
C LEU A 181 3.57 3.58 25.84
N PHE A 182 3.19 3.70 24.56
CA PHE A 182 1.97 3.13 24.01
C PHE A 182 2.26 2.31 22.77
N ARG A 183 1.42 1.30 22.54
CA ARG A 183 1.46 0.49 21.33
C ARG A 183 1.31 1.40 20.10
N GLY A 184 2.38 1.54 19.31
CA GLY A 184 2.30 2.09 17.96
C GLY A 184 1.34 1.25 17.14
N MET A 185 0.31 1.88 16.55
CA MET A 185 -0.75 1.15 15.85
C MET A 185 -0.50 1.14 14.34
N VAL A 186 -0.09 2.27 13.79
CA VAL A 186 0.14 2.47 12.35
C VAL A 186 1.16 3.58 12.13
N ALA A 187 1.91 3.46 11.05
CA ALA A 187 2.82 4.50 10.57
C ALA A 187 2.69 4.67 9.06
N CYS A 188 3.09 5.83 8.56
CA CYS A 188 3.20 6.10 7.13
C CYS A 188 4.37 7.06 6.85
N LEU A 189 4.89 6.99 5.62
CA LEU A 189 5.99 7.81 5.13
C LEU A 189 5.52 8.51 3.85
N SER A 190 5.78 9.81 3.73
CA SER A 190 5.59 10.54 2.48
C SER A 190 6.46 11.79 2.44
N GLY A 191 7.31 11.89 1.41
CA GLY A 191 8.29 12.94 1.27
C GLY A 191 9.17 13.05 2.52
N GLN A 192 9.28 14.26 3.06
CA GLN A 192 10.05 14.57 4.27
C GLN A 192 9.34 14.22 5.59
N HIS A 193 8.10 13.70 5.54
CA HIS A 193 7.27 13.47 6.70
C HIS A 193 7.16 11.98 7.03
N TYR A 194 7.37 11.64 8.29
CA TYR A 194 7.07 10.32 8.85
C TYR A 194 6.01 10.49 9.94
N ALA A 195 4.84 9.89 9.77
CA ALA A 195 3.75 10.01 10.73
C ALA A 195 3.49 8.67 11.40
N ARG A 196 3.18 8.70 12.70
CA ARG A 196 2.78 7.54 13.49
C ARG A 196 1.59 7.86 14.38
N SER A 197 0.70 6.89 14.56
CA SER A 197 -0.48 6.98 15.44
C SER A 197 -0.36 5.98 16.58
N PHE A 198 -0.69 6.43 17.79
CA PHE A 198 -0.73 5.60 18.99
C PHE A 198 -1.91 5.95 19.89
N ARG A 199 -2.32 4.98 20.70
CA ARG A 199 -3.45 5.10 21.62
C ARG A 199 -2.97 5.28 23.04
N SER A 200 -3.36 6.37 23.68
CA SER A 200 -3.17 6.55 25.11
C SER A 200 -4.42 6.13 25.88
N THR A 201 -4.23 5.44 27.01
CA THR A 201 -5.31 5.16 27.95
C THR A 201 -5.81 6.47 28.56
N GLY A 202 -7.09 6.79 28.32
CA GLY A 202 -7.75 7.98 28.89
C GLY A 202 -7.55 9.31 28.15
N SER A 203 -6.55 9.43 27.26
CA SER A 203 -6.24 10.70 26.56
C SER A 203 -6.53 10.72 25.05
N GLY A 204 -7.09 9.64 24.50
CA GLY A 204 -7.46 9.52 23.09
C GLY A 204 -6.33 9.00 22.20
N ARG A 205 -6.40 9.31 20.90
CA ARG A 205 -5.38 8.95 19.91
C ARG A 205 -4.48 10.16 19.63
N PHE A 206 -3.20 9.86 19.45
CA PHE A 206 -2.15 10.84 19.21
C PHE A 206 -1.49 10.53 17.89
N HIS A 207 -1.20 11.58 17.14
CA HIS A 207 -0.44 11.52 15.90
C HIS A 207 0.80 12.36 16.05
N GLU A 208 1.96 11.73 15.90
CA GLU A 208 3.24 12.42 15.80
C GLU A 208 3.69 12.39 14.36
N ILE A 209 4.01 13.56 13.82
CA ILE A 209 4.52 13.74 12.47
C ILE A 209 5.92 14.31 12.61
N TYR A 210 6.92 13.58 12.14
CA TYR A 210 8.33 13.95 12.18
C TYR A 210 8.76 14.50 10.82
N MET A 211 9.54 15.58 10.84
CA MET A 211 10.44 15.94 9.75
C MET A 211 11.66 15.04 9.87
N TRP A 212 11.61 13.84 9.26
CA TRP A 212 12.59 12.79 9.57
C TRP A 212 14.02 13.17 9.19
N GLY A 213 14.20 14.00 8.15
CA GLY A 213 15.52 14.51 7.73
C GLY A 213 16.09 15.60 8.66
N GLU A 214 15.26 16.21 9.50
CA GLU A 214 15.65 17.26 10.46
C GLU A 214 15.67 16.73 11.91
N THR A 215 15.32 15.45 12.10
CA THR A 215 15.22 14.79 13.41
C THR A 215 16.49 14.01 13.72
N ASN A 216 16.96 14.06 14.96
CA ASN A 216 18.17 13.36 15.39
C ASN A 216 17.99 12.70 16.78
N LEU A 217 19.08 12.13 17.32
CA LEU A 217 19.07 11.37 18.58
C LEU A 217 18.89 12.21 19.85
N HIS A 218 19.00 13.55 19.76
CA HIS A 218 18.90 14.47 20.90
C HIS A 218 17.62 15.31 20.82
N GLU A 219 17.25 15.72 19.61
CA GLU A 219 16.11 16.60 19.35
C GLU A 219 15.27 16.07 18.20
N HIS A 220 13.96 16.17 18.39
CA HIS A 220 12.96 15.83 17.40
C HIS A 220 12.35 17.07 16.79
N ARG A 221 12.37 17.17 15.45
CA ARG A 221 11.58 18.14 14.70
C ARG A 221 10.23 17.51 14.38
N LYS A 222 9.22 17.75 15.22
CA LYS A 222 7.92 17.09 15.10
C LYS A 222 6.73 18.04 15.33
N ALA A 223 5.62 17.68 14.72
CA ALA A 223 4.29 18.19 15.04
C ALA A 223 3.51 17.09 15.77
N VAL A 224 2.67 17.47 16.74
CA VAL A 224 1.83 16.53 17.47
C VAL A 224 0.40 17.02 17.50
N MET A 225 -0.56 16.13 17.28
CA MET A 225 -1.99 16.41 17.42
C MET A 225 -2.72 15.24 18.07
N ARG A 226 -3.83 15.57 18.73
CA ARG A 226 -4.80 14.60 19.24
C ARG A 226 -6.02 14.56 18.35
N SER A 227 -6.61 13.39 18.21
CA SER A 227 -7.93 13.21 17.60
C SER A 227 -8.70 12.08 18.29
N THR A 228 -10.00 12.01 17.99
CA THR A 228 -10.87 10.91 18.42
C THR A 228 -10.66 9.66 17.55
N SER A 229 -10.27 9.85 16.29
CA SER A 229 -10.04 8.83 15.25
C SER A 229 -8.55 8.46 15.06
N GLY A 230 -8.23 7.36 14.37
CA GLY A 230 -6.82 7.00 14.07
C GLY A 230 -6.46 5.53 13.98
N ASN A 231 -7.34 4.71 13.41
CA ASN A 231 -7.05 3.30 13.11
C ASN A 231 -6.08 3.13 11.92
N ALA A 232 -6.12 4.06 10.96
CA ALA A 232 -5.16 4.15 9.88
C ALA A 232 -4.88 5.62 9.58
N ILE A 233 -3.66 5.94 9.15
CA ILE A 233 -3.23 7.30 8.81
C ILE A 233 -2.50 7.32 7.48
N ARG A 234 -2.59 8.44 6.77
CA ARG A 234 -1.80 8.73 5.57
C ARG A 234 -1.44 10.21 5.52
N ILE A 235 -0.22 10.49 5.10
CA ILE A 235 0.19 11.85 4.73
C ILE A 235 -0.23 12.08 3.28
N LEU A 236 -0.94 13.19 3.05
CA LEU A 236 -1.37 13.62 1.72
C LEU A 236 -0.27 14.46 1.05
N PRO A 237 -0.16 14.44 -0.30
CA PRO A 237 0.86 15.19 -1.02
C PRO A 237 0.95 16.69 -0.70
N ASN A 238 -0.13 17.32 -0.23
CA ASN A 238 -0.14 18.72 0.18
C ASN A 238 0.13 18.95 1.68
N GLY A 239 0.76 17.99 2.36
CA GLY A 239 1.16 18.12 3.76
C GLY A 239 0.00 18.09 4.75
N LYS A 240 -1.08 17.38 4.40
CA LYS A 240 -2.24 17.15 5.30
C LYS A 240 -2.24 15.73 5.82
N LEU A 241 -2.93 15.48 6.92
CA LEU A 241 -3.08 14.15 7.50
C LEU A 241 -4.48 13.62 7.24
N LEU A 242 -4.58 12.50 6.51
CA LEU A 242 -5.79 11.70 6.42
C LEU A 242 -5.80 10.68 7.54
N VAL A 243 -6.91 10.62 8.26
CA VAL A 243 -7.14 9.74 9.39
C VAL A 243 -8.43 8.97 9.17
N PHE A 244 -8.35 7.66 9.31
CA PHE A 244 -9.49 6.77 9.28
C PHE A 244 -9.91 6.38 10.70
N ASP A 245 -11.20 6.45 10.97
CA ASP A 245 -11.82 5.83 12.15
C ASP A 245 -12.59 4.55 11.78
N HIS A 246 -13.42 4.06 12.68
CA HIS A 246 -14.30 2.93 12.42
C HIS A 246 -15.26 3.20 11.25
N THR A 247 -15.93 4.35 11.17
CA THR A 247 -16.92 4.62 10.10
C THR A 247 -16.73 5.98 9.46
N GLU A 248 -15.65 6.67 9.78
CA GLU A 248 -15.45 8.05 9.40
C GLU A 248 -14.07 8.22 8.79
N MET A 249 -14.00 9.09 7.79
CA MET A 249 -12.76 9.51 7.20
C MET A 249 -12.62 11.02 7.39
N GLN A 250 -11.46 11.42 7.91
CA GLN A 250 -11.20 12.79 8.32
C GLN A 250 -9.87 13.29 7.76
N ILE A 251 -9.84 14.55 7.32
CA ILE A 251 -8.61 15.24 6.91
C ILE A 251 -8.30 16.34 7.90
N TYR A 252 -7.06 16.42 8.34
CA TYR A 252 -6.57 17.41 9.28
C TYR A 252 -5.42 18.22 8.67
N ASP A 253 -5.32 19.48 9.08
CA ASP A 253 -4.06 20.21 8.96
C ASP A 253 -3.03 19.66 9.94
N ILE A 254 -1.80 19.53 9.47
CA ILE A 254 -0.67 19.21 10.34
C ILE A 254 -0.29 20.49 11.09
N PRO A 255 -0.25 20.47 12.45
CA PRO A 255 0.18 21.63 13.22
C PRO A 255 1.61 22.07 12.88
N PRO A 256 2.02 23.29 13.28
CA PRO A 256 3.40 23.73 13.13
C PRO A 256 4.39 22.74 13.75
N PHE A 257 5.53 22.55 13.07
CA PHE A 257 6.62 21.72 13.58
C PHE A 257 7.45 22.48 14.61
N GLU A 258 7.71 21.81 15.73
CA GLU A 258 8.55 22.30 16.81
C GLU A 258 9.78 21.40 16.96
N THR A 259 10.87 21.99 17.44
CA THR A 259 12.06 21.24 17.82
C THR A 259 11.98 21.01 19.32
N VAL A 260 11.89 19.75 19.74
CA VAL A 260 11.75 19.36 21.14
C VAL A 260 12.74 18.28 21.53
N PRO A 261 13.17 18.19 22.80
CA PRO A 261 13.99 17.09 23.25
C PRO A 261 13.32 15.73 23.07
N VAL A 262 14.12 14.68 22.84
CA VAL A 262 13.62 13.31 22.54
C VAL A 262 12.61 12.77 23.55
N TRP A 263 12.82 13.05 24.85
CA TRP A 263 11.96 12.57 25.93
C TRP A 263 10.61 13.29 26.02
N GLU A 264 10.44 14.41 25.29
CA GLU A 264 9.21 15.18 25.32
C GLU A 264 8.14 14.54 24.43
N GLN A 265 7.18 13.89 25.07
CA GLN A 265 6.05 13.22 24.41
C GLN A 265 4.86 14.17 24.15
N ASN A 266 5.16 15.45 23.85
CA ASN A 266 4.21 16.56 23.61
C ASN A 266 2.72 16.20 23.54
N ARG A 267 1.92 16.73 24.46
CA ARG A 267 0.45 16.61 24.43
C ARG A 267 -0.13 17.61 23.42
N GLY A 268 0.08 17.35 22.14
CA GLY A 268 -0.45 18.17 21.04
C GLY A 268 -1.93 18.54 21.22
N PRO A 269 -2.41 19.65 20.64
CA PRO A 269 -3.79 20.09 20.80
C PRO A 269 -4.78 19.06 20.24
N LEU A 270 -6.02 19.07 20.76
CA LEU A 270 -7.12 18.34 20.11
C LEU A 270 -7.43 19.05 18.79
N ALA A 271 -7.16 18.38 17.68
CA ALA A 271 -7.37 18.93 16.36
C ALA A 271 -8.84 18.75 15.93
N THR A 272 -9.34 19.72 15.17
CA THR A 272 -10.65 19.64 14.51
C THR A 272 -10.41 19.27 13.04
N PRO A 273 -11.14 18.29 12.47
CA PRO A 273 -10.97 17.92 11.08
C PRO A 273 -11.42 19.06 10.16
N LEU A 274 -10.68 19.29 9.08
CA LEU A 274 -11.06 20.19 7.98
C LEU A 274 -12.26 19.62 7.21
N TYR A 275 -12.17 18.33 6.91
CA TYR A 275 -13.20 17.58 6.20
C TYR A 275 -13.50 16.33 6.98
N SER A 276 -14.78 15.99 7.06
CA SER A 276 -15.21 14.71 7.57
C SER A 276 -16.32 14.13 6.71
N VAL A 277 -16.31 12.83 6.54
CA VAL A 277 -17.39 12.10 5.89
C VAL A 277 -17.66 10.80 6.62
N LEU A 278 -18.93 10.56 6.91
CA LEU A 278 -19.41 9.29 7.39
C LEU A 278 -19.54 8.33 6.21
N LEU A 279 -18.95 7.16 6.36
CA LEU A 279 -19.01 6.08 5.39
C LEU A 279 -20.18 5.16 5.76
N PRO A 280 -20.94 4.67 4.76
CA PRO A 280 -21.92 3.60 4.97
C PRO A 280 -21.31 2.40 5.70
N GLY A 281 -22.10 1.74 6.56
CA GLY A 281 -21.68 0.57 7.33
C GLY A 281 -21.36 0.89 8.80
N THR A 282 -20.81 -0.10 9.50
CA THR A 282 -20.44 -0.03 10.92
C THR A 282 -18.94 -0.11 11.16
N ARG A 283 -18.16 -0.51 10.14
CA ARG A 283 -16.69 -0.52 10.21
C ARG A 283 -16.01 -0.44 8.84
N ILE A 284 -14.88 0.28 8.79
CA ILE A 284 -13.87 0.19 7.74
C ILE A 284 -13.12 -1.12 7.93
N VAL A 285 -12.94 -1.83 6.83
CA VAL A 285 -12.31 -3.14 6.85
C VAL A 285 -10.82 -2.98 6.63
N GLY A 286 -10.01 -3.46 7.58
CA GLY A 286 -8.55 -3.52 7.46
C GLY A 286 -7.81 -2.18 7.38
N GLY A 287 -8.49 -1.03 7.48
CA GLY A 287 -7.88 0.30 7.34
C GLY A 287 -7.23 0.56 5.98
N ASN A 288 -7.54 -0.29 4.98
CA ASN A 288 -6.93 -0.25 3.66
C ASN A 288 -7.80 0.56 2.69
N SER A 289 -7.14 1.43 1.95
CA SER A 289 -7.71 2.28 0.91
C SER A 289 -6.79 2.30 -0.31
N SER A 290 -7.33 2.68 -1.46
CA SER A 290 -6.55 2.89 -2.68
C SER A 290 -5.50 3.99 -2.49
N SER A 291 -4.66 4.21 -3.50
CA SER A 291 -3.95 5.49 -3.61
C SER A 291 -4.94 6.65 -3.69
N ILE A 292 -4.54 7.81 -3.19
CA ILE A 292 -5.38 9.01 -3.15
C ILE A 292 -5.05 9.87 -4.34
N VAL A 293 -6.08 10.30 -5.07
CA VAL A 293 -5.95 11.22 -6.20
C VAL A 293 -6.39 12.60 -5.74
N ILE A 294 -5.48 13.57 -5.84
CA ILE A 294 -5.82 14.98 -5.65
C ILE A 294 -6.31 15.56 -6.98
N GLN A 295 -7.51 16.12 -6.97
CA GLN A 295 -8.10 16.80 -8.12
C GLN A 295 -7.77 18.30 -8.10
N PRO A 296 -7.83 19.01 -9.25
CA PRO A 296 -7.49 20.43 -9.38
C PRO A 296 -8.23 21.40 -8.41
N SER A 297 -9.33 20.97 -7.80
CA SER A 297 -10.14 21.73 -6.84
C SER A 297 -9.81 21.46 -5.37
N ASN A 298 -8.65 20.86 -5.06
CA ASN A 298 -8.33 20.32 -3.73
C ASN A 298 -9.34 19.27 -3.24
N ALA A 299 -10.03 18.61 -4.18
CA ALA A 299 -10.84 17.45 -3.85
C ALA A 299 -9.95 16.20 -3.81
N TYR A 300 -10.23 15.30 -2.87
CA TYR A 300 -9.51 14.05 -2.67
C TYR A 300 -10.42 12.90 -3.06
N SER A 301 -9.96 12.06 -3.98
CA SER A 301 -10.69 10.85 -4.37
C SER A 301 -9.91 9.60 -3.99
N LEU A 302 -10.62 8.62 -3.46
CA LEU A 302 -10.08 7.33 -3.07
C LEU A 302 -11.17 6.28 -3.03
N ILE A 303 -10.74 5.02 -3.02
CA ILE A 303 -11.59 3.85 -2.84
C ILE A 303 -11.33 3.27 -1.45
N VAL A 304 -12.41 2.99 -0.72
CA VAL A 304 -12.39 2.41 0.62
C VAL A 304 -13.35 1.23 0.69
N CYS A 305 -13.10 0.30 1.61
CA CYS A 305 -14.00 -0.82 1.86
C CYS A 305 -14.53 -0.77 3.29
N THR A 306 -15.84 -0.90 3.41
CA THR A 306 -16.57 -1.03 4.67
C THR A 306 -17.31 -2.37 4.68
N ASP A 307 -17.86 -2.74 5.82
CA ASP A 307 -18.79 -3.87 5.92
C ASP A 307 -20.08 -3.67 5.10
N ALA A 308 -20.39 -2.46 4.65
CA ALA A 308 -21.48 -2.21 3.69
C ALA A 308 -21.07 -2.46 2.23
N GLY A 309 -19.79 -2.34 1.88
CA GLY A 309 -19.36 -2.39 0.48
C GLY A 309 -18.04 -1.67 0.18
N ILE A 310 -17.63 -1.80 -1.09
CA ILE A 310 -16.62 -0.97 -1.74
C ILE A 310 -17.22 0.37 -2.12
N LEU A 311 -16.58 1.45 -1.72
CA LEU A 311 -17.07 2.82 -1.85
C LEU A 311 -16.07 3.67 -2.64
N ALA A 312 -16.55 4.42 -3.62
CA ALA A 312 -15.85 5.58 -4.15
C ALA A 312 -16.17 6.79 -3.27
N VAL A 313 -15.14 7.45 -2.77
CA VAL A 313 -15.29 8.61 -1.92
C VAL A 313 -14.56 9.79 -2.53
N THR A 314 -15.27 10.92 -2.63
CA THR A 314 -14.69 12.21 -3.00
C THR A 314 -14.92 13.18 -1.85
N LEU A 315 -13.85 13.62 -1.20
CA LEU A 315 -13.87 14.68 -0.20
C LEU A 315 -13.56 16.01 -0.88
N SER A 316 -14.32 17.06 -0.60
CA SER A 316 -13.99 18.41 -1.06
C SER A 316 -14.39 19.46 -0.03
N PRO A 317 -13.91 20.70 -0.15
CA PRO A 317 -14.28 21.77 0.77
C PRO A 317 -15.77 22.13 0.77
N THR A 318 -16.44 21.94 -0.37
CA THR A 318 -17.83 22.37 -0.57
C THR A 318 -18.83 21.23 -0.43
N ALA A 319 -18.47 20.02 -0.90
CA ALA A 319 -19.33 18.85 -0.82
C ALA A 319 -18.54 17.54 -0.88
N SER A 320 -18.76 16.66 0.09
CA SER A 320 -18.24 15.30 0.08
C SER A 320 -19.29 14.35 -0.51
N HIS A 321 -18.86 13.44 -1.38
CA HIS A 321 -19.72 12.48 -2.06
C HIS A 321 -19.22 11.06 -1.77
N VAL A 322 -20.15 10.16 -1.44
CA VAL A 322 -19.89 8.74 -1.25
C VAL A 322 -20.81 7.95 -2.18
N ARG A 323 -20.22 7.08 -2.99
CA ARG A 323 -20.94 6.19 -3.90
C ARG A 323 -20.56 4.75 -3.61
N ILE A 324 -21.55 3.89 -3.41
CA ILE A 324 -21.32 2.44 -3.32
C ILE A 324 -21.02 1.93 -4.73
N LEU A 325 -19.84 1.33 -4.93
CA LEU A 325 -19.45 0.67 -6.18
C LEU A 325 -19.88 -0.79 -6.17
N PHE A 326 -19.76 -1.45 -5.02
CA PHE A 326 -20.07 -2.86 -4.85
C PHE A 326 -20.56 -3.11 -3.42
N PRO A 327 -21.83 -3.48 -3.20
CA PRO A 327 -22.30 -3.85 -1.88
C PRO A 327 -21.83 -5.27 -1.53
N LEU A 328 -21.40 -5.50 -0.29
CA LEU A 328 -20.98 -6.84 0.16
C LEU A 328 -22.17 -7.81 0.31
N THR A 329 -23.40 -7.31 0.39
CA THR A 329 -24.62 -8.14 0.46
C THR A 329 -24.97 -8.85 -0.85
N ASP A 330 -24.42 -8.39 -1.98
CA ASP A 330 -24.64 -9.02 -3.30
C ASP A 330 -23.74 -10.26 -3.50
N GLU A 331 -23.10 -10.74 -2.43
CA GLU A 331 -22.31 -11.96 -2.44
C GLU A 331 -23.21 -13.21 -2.54
N PRO A 332 -22.86 -14.21 -3.36
CA PRO A 332 -23.61 -15.46 -3.41
C PRO A 332 -23.67 -16.11 -2.02
N SER A 333 -24.86 -16.59 -1.64
CA SER A 333 -25.23 -17.22 -0.36
C SER A 333 -24.40 -18.45 0.07
N TYR A 334 -23.35 -18.81 -0.68
CA TYR A 334 -22.38 -19.85 -0.38
C TYR A 334 -21.17 -19.37 0.44
N ALA A 335 -21.08 -18.07 0.78
CA ALA A 335 -20.11 -17.56 1.75
C ALA A 335 -20.51 -17.96 3.18
N HIS A 336 -20.39 -19.25 3.48
CA HIS A 336 -20.49 -19.72 4.85
C HIS A 336 -19.29 -19.14 5.60
N GLU A 337 -19.57 -18.32 6.63
CA GLU A 337 -18.62 -17.62 7.52
C GLU A 337 -18.10 -16.26 7.02
N THR A 338 -18.96 -15.23 7.13
CA THR A 338 -18.73 -13.80 6.82
C THR A 338 -17.70 -13.09 7.71
N HIS A 339 -16.67 -13.78 8.20
CA HIS A 339 -15.57 -13.16 8.92
C HIS A 339 -14.52 -12.65 7.94
N LEU A 340 -14.86 -11.59 7.21
CA LEU A 340 -13.95 -10.77 6.44
C LEU A 340 -12.66 -10.49 7.25
N THR A 341 -11.52 -10.97 6.75
CA THR A 341 -10.24 -10.99 7.47
C THR A 341 -9.28 -9.89 7.04
N ASP A 342 -9.17 -9.63 5.73
CA ASP A 342 -8.33 -8.57 5.16
C ASP A 342 -8.96 -8.06 3.85
N VAL A 343 -8.62 -6.83 3.45
CA VAL A 343 -9.02 -6.26 2.16
C VAL A 343 -7.89 -5.45 1.58
N ARG A 344 -7.70 -5.52 0.26
CA ARG A 344 -6.74 -4.70 -0.46
C ARG A 344 -7.43 -3.96 -1.58
N MET A 345 -7.26 -2.65 -1.57
CA MET A 345 -7.99 -1.74 -2.43
C MET A 345 -7.02 -1.09 -3.42
N GLY A 346 -7.28 -1.27 -4.71
CA GLY A 346 -6.75 -0.46 -5.80
C GLY A 346 -7.77 0.60 -6.23
N TRP A 347 -7.50 1.29 -7.33
CA TRP A 347 -8.44 2.22 -7.95
C TRP A 347 -9.49 1.53 -8.84
N ARG A 348 -9.19 0.35 -9.40
CA ARG A 348 -10.13 -0.36 -10.29
C ARG A 348 -10.40 -1.80 -9.84
N ARG A 349 -9.77 -2.19 -8.73
CA ARG A 349 -9.70 -3.58 -8.28
C ARG A 349 -9.68 -3.66 -6.76
N ALA A 350 -10.21 -4.74 -6.23
CA ALA A 350 -10.05 -5.08 -4.83
C ALA A 350 -9.81 -6.57 -4.68
N TYR A 351 -9.03 -6.93 -3.67
CA TYR A 351 -8.88 -8.31 -3.24
C TYR A 351 -9.40 -8.40 -1.81
N ILE A 352 -10.49 -9.14 -1.63
CA ILE A 352 -11.19 -9.28 -0.38
C ILE A 352 -10.91 -10.67 0.15
N GLN A 353 -10.40 -10.78 1.36
CA GLN A 353 -10.03 -12.04 1.99
C GLN A 353 -11.03 -12.37 3.09
N TYR A 354 -11.53 -13.60 3.06
CA TYR A 354 -12.35 -14.20 4.09
C TYR A 354 -11.55 -15.28 4.82
N TYR A 355 -12.23 -16.05 5.67
CA TYR A 355 -11.57 -17.09 6.46
C TYR A 355 -11.11 -18.28 5.60
N GLU A 356 -11.92 -18.71 4.63
CA GLU A 356 -11.60 -19.89 3.79
C GLU A 356 -11.37 -19.55 2.31
N ASP A 357 -11.76 -18.36 1.87
CA ASP A 357 -11.68 -17.95 0.48
C ASP A 357 -11.25 -16.48 0.33
N ALA A 358 -11.07 -16.07 -0.92
CA ALA A 358 -10.93 -14.67 -1.27
C ALA A 358 -11.66 -14.36 -2.58
N LEU A 359 -12.04 -13.10 -2.70
CA LEU A 359 -12.73 -12.53 -3.83
C LEU A 359 -11.85 -11.46 -4.48
N ALA A 360 -11.45 -11.69 -5.73
CA ALA A 360 -10.92 -10.65 -6.60
C ALA A 360 -12.09 -9.94 -7.28
N VAL A 361 -12.21 -8.63 -7.09
CA VAL A 361 -13.27 -7.78 -7.65
C VAL A 361 -12.64 -6.75 -8.58
N SER A 362 -13.22 -6.53 -9.75
CA SER A 362 -12.92 -5.37 -10.59
C SER A 362 -14.14 -4.48 -10.69
N TYR A 363 -13.95 -3.16 -10.65
CA TYR A 363 -15.02 -2.16 -10.69
C TYR A 363 -14.59 -0.93 -11.49
N ASP A 364 -15.56 -0.24 -12.09
CA ASP A 364 -15.33 1.04 -12.76
C ASP A 364 -15.55 2.22 -11.81
N THR A 365 -14.59 3.12 -11.81
CA THR A 365 -14.59 4.35 -11.03
C THR A 365 -14.90 5.58 -11.86
N GLN A 366 -14.90 5.48 -13.20
CA GLN A 366 -15.27 6.58 -14.06
C GLN A 366 -16.78 6.89 -13.92
N GLN A 367 -17.10 8.16 -13.73
CA GLN A 367 -18.36 8.70 -14.22
C GLN A 367 -18.10 9.22 -15.63
N HIS A 368 -18.94 8.85 -16.59
CA HIS A 368 -19.11 9.69 -17.77
C HIS A 368 -19.52 11.09 -17.28
N LEU A 369 -18.56 12.02 -17.26
CA LEU A 369 -18.77 13.44 -16.91
C LEU A 369 -19.72 14.16 -17.88
N VAL A 370 -20.31 13.45 -18.84
CA VAL A 370 -21.21 13.98 -19.86
C VAL A 370 -22.37 12.98 -20.02
N GLN A 371 -23.51 13.34 -19.44
CA GLN A 371 -24.83 12.67 -19.46
C GLN A 371 -25.11 11.58 -18.40
N PRO A 372 -26.28 11.66 -17.74
CA PRO A 372 -26.83 10.58 -16.95
C PRO A 372 -27.44 9.55 -17.91
N THR A 373 -26.62 8.71 -18.51
CA THR A 373 -27.14 7.50 -19.17
C THR A 373 -27.59 6.55 -18.08
N THR A 374 -28.88 6.23 -18.08
CA THR A 374 -29.56 5.17 -17.31
C THR A 374 -29.11 3.76 -17.69
N VAL A 375 -27.84 3.60 -18.08
CA VAL A 375 -27.22 2.29 -18.19
C VAL A 375 -26.64 2.00 -16.81
N VAL A 376 -27.33 1.15 -16.05
CA VAL A 376 -26.72 0.46 -14.92
C VAL A 376 -25.51 -0.24 -15.52
N ALA A 377 -24.33 0.35 -15.42
CA ALA A 377 -23.11 -0.29 -15.87
C ALA A 377 -22.94 -1.52 -14.99
N GLU A 378 -23.27 -2.70 -15.54
CA GLU A 378 -22.87 -4.00 -15.01
C GLU A 378 -21.33 -4.02 -15.01
N SER A 379 -20.71 -3.39 -14.02
CA SER A 379 -19.28 -3.10 -14.04
C SER A 379 -18.54 -3.81 -12.92
N CYS A 380 -19.13 -4.80 -12.26
CA CYS A 380 -18.45 -5.60 -11.27
C CYS A 380 -18.31 -7.04 -11.76
N ALA A 381 -17.08 -7.47 -12.05
CA ALA A 381 -16.75 -8.88 -12.20
C ALA A 381 -16.04 -9.35 -10.94
N PHE A 382 -16.37 -10.55 -10.49
CA PHE A 382 -15.74 -11.14 -9.33
C PHE A 382 -15.30 -12.57 -9.58
N ARG A 383 -14.28 -12.96 -8.82
CA ARG A 383 -13.66 -14.28 -8.93
C ARG A 383 -13.25 -14.78 -7.56
N ARG A 384 -13.79 -15.93 -7.16
CA ARG A 384 -13.53 -16.55 -5.87
C ARG A 384 -12.40 -17.56 -5.97
N ILE A 385 -11.49 -17.56 -5.00
CA ILE A 385 -10.44 -18.57 -4.85
C ILE A 385 -10.49 -19.16 -3.45
N MET A 386 -10.37 -20.47 -3.34
CA MET A 386 -10.17 -21.11 -2.03
C MET A 386 -8.76 -20.83 -1.54
N ILE A 387 -8.63 -20.37 -0.30
CA ILE A 387 -7.32 -20.13 0.31
C ILE A 387 -6.93 -21.37 1.12
N PRO A 388 -5.73 -21.93 0.90
CA PRO A 388 -5.26 -23.04 1.73
C PRO A 388 -5.12 -22.59 3.21
N ASN A 389 -5.67 -23.40 4.12
CA ASN A 389 -5.80 -23.20 5.56
C ASN A 389 -4.67 -22.41 6.27
N ASN A 390 -4.82 -21.08 6.42
CA ASN A 390 -4.37 -20.27 7.57
C ASN A 390 -4.76 -18.78 7.39
N PRO A 391 -5.97 -18.36 7.80
CA PRO A 391 -6.51 -17.02 7.52
C PRO A 391 -5.90 -15.87 8.33
N GLY A 392 -4.93 -16.14 9.20
CA GLY A 392 -4.30 -15.10 10.03
C GLY A 392 -3.32 -14.20 9.28
N TYR A 393 -3.05 -14.46 8.00
CA TYR A 393 -2.02 -13.74 7.26
C TYR A 393 -2.59 -12.70 6.31
N LYS A 394 -2.01 -11.50 6.38
CA LYS A 394 -2.31 -10.36 5.51
C LYS A 394 -1.97 -10.70 4.06
N SER A 395 -2.85 -10.30 3.13
CA SER A 395 -2.57 -10.30 1.70
C SER A 395 -1.94 -8.98 1.28
N LEU A 396 -1.31 -8.93 0.10
CA LEU A 396 -0.87 -7.70 -0.56
C LEU A 396 -1.31 -7.76 -2.01
N THR A 397 -1.54 -6.61 -2.62
CA THR A 397 -1.89 -6.53 -4.03
C THR A 397 -1.18 -5.39 -4.72
N ASP A 398 -0.77 -5.62 -5.96
CA ASP A 398 -0.43 -4.54 -6.89
C ASP A 398 -1.39 -4.61 -8.08
N GLU A 399 -2.24 -3.59 -8.22
CA GLU A 399 -3.31 -3.59 -9.22
C GLU A 399 -2.78 -3.44 -10.65
N SER A 400 -1.58 -2.87 -10.82
CA SER A 400 -0.97 -2.60 -12.12
C SER A 400 -0.41 -3.88 -12.76
N SER A 401 0.23 -4.73 -11.95
CA SER A 401 0.73 -6.05 -12.38
C SER A 401 -0.31 -7.17 -12.23
N GLY A 402 -1.38 -6.94 -11.46
CA GLY A 402 -2.37 -7.97 -11.15
C GLY A 402 -1.84 -9.06 -10.23
N ARG A 403 -0.80 -8.77 -9.43
CA ARG A 403 -0.22 -9.71 -8.48
C ARG A 403 -0.91 -9.63 -7.13
N VAL A 404 -1.19 -10.78 -6.54
CA VAL A 404 -1.64 -10.91 -5.16
C VAL A 404 -0.64 -11.79 -4.40
N VAL A 405 -0.08 -11.26 -3.31
CA VAL A 405 0.88 -11.96 -2.47
C VAL A 405 0.22 -12.33 -1.15
N MET A 406 0.37 -13.58 -0.71
CA MET A 406 -0.15 -14.05 0.58
C MET A 406 0.88 -14.93 1.28
N VAL A 407 0.93 -14.90 2.61
CA VAL A 407 1.73 -15.89 3.35
C VAL A 407 0.98 -17.21 3.35
N LYS A 408 1.60 -18.26 2.82
CA LYS A 408 1.01 -19.59 2.70
C LYS A 408 1.25 -20.44 3.94
N SER A 409 2.43 -20.31 4.54
CA SER A 409 2.84 -21.06 5.74
C SER A 409 3.87 -20.29 6.54
N LYS A 410 4.34 -20.84 7.66
CA LYS A 410 5.46 -20.27 8.42
C LYS A 410 6.76 -20.14 7.63
N SER A 411 6.88 -20.82 6.50
CA SER A 411 8.11 -20.94 5.71
C SER A 411 7.92 -20.64 4.22
N SER A 412 6.75 -20.12 3.80
CA SER A 412 6.50 -19.86 2.39
C SER A 412 5.49 -18.73 2.14
N ILE A 413 5.72 -18.04 1.04
CA ILE A 413 4.85 -17.00 0.48
C ILE A 413 4.29 -17.55 -0.83
N ILE A 414 3.00 -17.36 -1.08
CA ILE A 414 2.36 -17.68 -2.36
C ILE A 414 2.02 -16.40 -3.11
N ILE A 415 2.20 -16.43 -4.42
CA ILE A 415 1.88 -15.34 -5.33
C ILE A 415 0.89 -15.87 -6.36
N TYR A 416 -0.22 -15.15 -6.51
CA TYR A 416 -1.23 -15.38 -7.52
C TYR A 416 -1.10 -14.33 -8.61
N TYR A 417 -1.06 -14.78 -9.85
CA TYR A 417 -1.01 -13.92 -11.03
C TYR A 417 -2.38 -13.90 -11.69
N TYR A 418 -2.94 -12.70 -11.83
CA TYR A 418 -4.23 -12.47 -12.49
C TYR A 418 -4.08 -11.80 -13.86
N SER A 419 -2.86 -11.60 -14.37
CA SER A 419 -2.65 -11.27 -15.78
C SER A 419 -2.75 -12.51 -16.65
N LEU A 420 -3.50 -12.45 -17.76
CA LEU A 420 -3.55 -13.55 -18.75
C LEU A 420 -2.23 -13.77 -19.49
N TYR A 421 -1.34 -12.79 -19.44
CA TYR A 421 0.00 -12.91 -19.99
C TYR A 421 0.91 -13.59 -18.96
N ASP A 422 1.21 -14.87 -19.20
CA ASP A 422 2.12 -15.66 -18.40
C ASP A 422 3.50 -15.61 -19.06
N VAL A 423 4.43 -14.85 -18.47
CA VAL A 423 5.82 -14.75 -18.96
C VAL A 423 6.57 -16.08 -18.81
N TYR A 424 6.04 -17.02 -18.02
CA TYR A 424 6.70 -18.29 -17.67
C TYR A 424 6.09 -19.52 -18.34
N LYS A 425 5.24 -19.33 -19.36
CA LYS A 425 4.68 -20.42 -20.17
C LYS A 425 5.42 -20.62 -21.48
#